data_AF-A0A067SP10-F1
#
_entry.id   AF-A0A067SP10-F1
#
_cell.length_a   1.000
_cell.length_b   1.000
_cell.length_c   1.000
_cell.angle_alpha   90.00
_cell.angle_beta   90.00
_cell.angle_gamma   90.00
#
_symmetry.space_group_name_H-M   'P 1'
#
loop_
_entity.id
_entity.type
_entity.pdbx_description
1 polymer ?
#
loop_
_entity_poly.entity_id
_entity_poly.type
_entity_poly.pdbx_seq_one_letter_code
_entity_poly.pdbx_strand_id
1 'polypeptide(L)'
;MLYLPLVFLATSLLVQKAFAIPVPVFTPGQVVFVAPHNTIGQHHQSQGAYIPHPHIVLGPEQGTGNVVLAPVTHGKDERNGPSMQDANKLHPDLKGNVLLHHVTANPANIPDHPAYNGDRVYPGALAKIDNAKIDAAKDVHLDAKNAHNDAANAHDSAAKAHDRTAATYKGFTDSKALVKDHHNQAKDHRNQAEDHRNAAAGHRQDAKDANKPITYPQYKKVLDSKNAASQSIRQAEASKDHAKAAGEHLKAVDSLNKAAGQANKHEAQNLQHKAAQHIQEAQKHAPSSPVKPDADKSRKAAKKDIKKADKSTEASKKARH
;
A
#
# COMPACT_ATOMS: atom_id res chain seq x y z
N MET A 1 62.45 -51.19 -37.71
CA MET A 1 61.09 -51.47 -37.20
C MET A 1 60.95 -50.76 -35.87
N LEU A 2 59.98 -49.86 -35.78
CA LEU A 2 59.85 -48.86 -34.72
C LEU A 2 59.49 -49.48 -33.36
N TYR A 3 60.24 -49.05 -32.35
CA TYR A 3 60.07 -49.28 -30.92
C TYR A 3 58.94 -48.35 -30.38
N LEU A 4 57.97 -48.88 -29.62
CA LEU A 4 57.00 -48.08 -28.85
C LEU A 4 57.05 -48.54 -27.38
N PRO A 5 57.40 -47.67 -26.42
CA PRO A 5 57.38 -48.03 -25.01
C PRO A 5 56.01 -47.73 -24.37
N LEU A 6 55.58 -48.65 -23.49
CA LEU A 6 54.50 -48.48 -22.53
C LEU A 6 54.78 -47.25 -21.63
N VAL A 7 53.85 -46.30 -21.59
CA VAL A 7 53.82 -45.24 -20.59
C VAL A 7 52.93 -45.68 -19.44
N PHE A 8 53.55 -45.96 -18.28
CA PHE A 8 52.88 -46.09 -17.00
C PHE A 8 52.34 -44.72 -16.56
N LEU A 9 51.01 -44.59 -16.49
CA LEU A 9 50.34 -43.42 -15.92
C LEU A 9 50.25 -43.62 -14.39
N ALA A 10 51.20 -43.04 -13.65
CA ALA A 10 51.13 -42.97 -12.19
C ALA A 10 50.15 -41.86 -11.79
N THR A 11 48.98 -42.24 -11.28
CA THR A 11 48.00 -41.34 -10.66
C THR A 11 48.50 -40.90 -9.29
N SER A 12 49.16 -39.75 -9.24
CA SER A 12 49.39 -39.03 -7.98
C SER A 12 48.07 -38.44 -7.47
N LEU A 13 47.50 -39.05 -6.42
CA LEU A 13 46.48 -38.45 -5.56
C LEU A 13 47.07 -37.19 -4.91
N LEU A 14 46.84 -36.03 -5.51
CA LEU A 14 46.95 -34.74 -4.83
C LEU A 14 45.73 -34.59 -3.92
N VAL A 15 45.89 -34.97 -2.65
CA VAL A 15 45.00 -34.55 -1.58
C VAL A 15 45.10 -33.02 -1.48
N GLN A 16 44.21 -32.32 -2.18
CA GLN A 16 43.95 -30.91 -1.92
C GLN A 16 43.37 -30.81 -0.51
N LYS A 17 44.24 -30.55 0.48
CA LYS A 17 43.80 -29.96 1.73
C LYS A 17 43.20 -28.60 1.36
N ALA A 18 41.88 -28.52 1.28
CA ALA A 18 41.18 -27.27 1.30
C ALA A 18 41.54 -26.60 2.63
N PHE A 19 42.47 -25.65 2.60
CA PHE A 19 42.68 -24.76 3.72
C PHE A 19 41.41 -23.92 3.83
N ALA A 20 40.55 -24.28 4.79
CA ALA A 20 39.48 -23.41 5.22
C ALA A 20 40.16 -22.15 5.76
N ILE A 21 40.10 -21.06 5.00
CA ILE A 21 40.46 -19.74 5.50
C ILE A 21 39.57 -19.51 6.73
N PRO A 22 40.13 -19.18 7.90
CA PRO A 22 39.33 -18.96 9.10
C PRO A 22 38.35 -17.82 8.79
N VAL A 23 37.06 -18.17 8.81
CA VAL A 23 36.00 -17.18 8.63
C VAL A 23 36.10 -16.19 9.79
N PRO A 24 36.13 -14.87 9.54
CA PRO A 24 36.21 -13.89 10.62
C PRO A 24 35.07 -14.11 11.64
N VAL A 25 35.44 -14.24 12.91
CA VAL A 25 34.50 -14.50 14.00
C VAL A 25 33.91 -13.18 14.46
N PHE A 26 32.68 -12.90 14.03
CA PHE A 26 31.94 -11.72 14.47
C PHE A 26 31.21 -11.99 15.78
N THR A 27 31.37 -11.10 16.75
CA THR A 27 30.64 -11.22 18.02
C THR A 27 29.36 -10.39 17.99
N PRO A 28 28.21 -10.91 18.48
CA PRO A 28 27.02 -10.08 18.67
C PRO A 28 27.33 -8.79 19.45
N GLY A 29 26.80 -7.68 18.95
CA GLY A 29 26.96 -6.34 19.48
C GLY A 29 28.16 -5.57 18.92
N GLN A 30 29.06 -6.24 18.21
CA GLN A 30 30.18 -5.60 17.52
C GLN A 30 29.65 -4.66 16.41
N VAL A 31 30.29 -3.51 16.26
CA VAL A 31 29.99 -2.58 15.17
C VAL A 31 30.91 -2.85 13.98
N VAL A 32 30.34 -2.99 12.79
CA VAL A 32 31.08 -3.24 11.54
C VAL A 32 30.68 -2.22 10.48
N PHE A 33 31.61 -1.87 9.58
CA PHE A 33 31.29 -1.06 8.41
C PHE A 33 31.14 -1.98 7.20
N VAL A 34 29.94 -2.03 6.65
CA VAL A 34 29.64 -2.89 5.50
C VAL A 34 29.02 -2.02 4.41
N ALA A 35 29.55 -2.15 3.20
CA ALA A 35 28.99 -1.47 2.04
C ALA A 35 27.66 -2.12 1.65
N PRO A 36 26.66 -1.34 1.17
CA PRO A 36 25.36 -1.86 0.82
C PRO A 36 25.35 -3.08 -0.11
N HIS A 37 26.20 -3.08 -1.14
CA HIS A 37 26.30 -4.18 -2.11
C HIS A 37 26.83 -5.50 -1.51
N ASN A 38 27.44 -5.45 -0.33
CA ASN A 38 27.91 -6.64 0.39
C ASN A 38 26.85 -7.25 1.32
N THR A 39 25.65 -6.66 1.32
CA THR A 39 24.51 -7.12 2.14
C THR A 39 23.34 -7.55 1.27
N ILE A 40 22.71 -8.65 1.65
CA ILE A 40 21.44 -9.12 1.11
C ILE A 40 20.31 -8.39 1.84
N GLY A 41 19.40 -7.82 1.05
CA GLY A 41 18.25 -7.09 1.56
C GLY A 41 18.45 -5.59 1.68
N GLN A 42 19.50 -4.98 1.12
CA GLN A 42 19.59 -3.51 1.15
C GLN A 42 18.90 -2.78 0.02
N HIS A 43 18.35 -1.61 0.38
CA HIS A 43 17.98 -0.52 -0.50
C HIS A 43 18.27 0.80 0.23
N HIS A 44 19.46 1.37 -0.02
CA HIS A 44 19.76 2.75 0.36
C HIS A 44 19.61 3.61 -0.87
N GLN A 45 18.49 4.35 -0.95
CA GLN A 45 18.20 5.18 -2.13
C GLN A 45 18.97 6.51 -2.14
N SER A 46 19.85 6.78 -1.17
CA SER A 46 20.44 8.11 -0.98
C SER A 46 21.93 8.18 -0.66
N GLN A 47 22.65 7.06 -0.54
CA GLN A 47 24.09 7.08 -0.29
C GLN A 47 24.77 6.01 -1.15
N GLY A 48 25.83 6.39 -1.87
CA GLY A 48 26.39 5.58 -2.97
C GLY A 48 26.60 4.12 -2.59
N ALA A 49 26.26 3.21 -3.51
CA ALA A 49 26.23 1.75 -3.30
C ALA A 49 27.55 1.15 -2.75
N TYR A 50 28.65 1.92 -2.78
CA TYR A 50 29.99 1.53 -2.40
C TYR A 50 30.47 2.14 -1.07
N ILE A 51 29.72 3.06 -0.44
CA ILE A 51 30.14 3.70 0.81
C ILE A 51 29.79 2.77 1.98
N PRO A 52 30.77 2.30 2.77
CA PRO A 52 30.48 1.48 3.94
C PRO A 52 29.72 2.27 5.02
N HIS A 53 28.71 1.63 5.61
CA HIS A 53 27.91 2.21 6.70
C HIS A 53 28.01 1.38 7.99
N PRO A 54 27.87 2.01 9.16
CA PRO A 54 27.84 1.29 10.42
C PRO A 54 26.66 0.32 10.49
N HIS A 55 26.95 -0.89 10.95
CA HIS A 55 25.98 -1.93 11.27
C HIS A 55 26.31 -2.52 12.63
N ILE A 56 25.28 -2.90 13.39
CA ILE A 56 25.43 -3.67 14.63
C ILE A 56 25.23 -5.14 14.30
N VAL A 57 26.20 -5.98 14.64
CA VAL A 57 26.10 -7.44 14.49
C VAL A 57 25.06 -7.97 15.46
N LEU A 58 24.02 -8.63 14.95
CA LEU A 58 22.99 -9.27 15.79
C LEU A 58 23.32 -10.73 16.08
N GLY A 59 24.04 -11.38 15.17
CA GLY A 59 24.48 -12.76 15.30
C GLY A 59 24.43 -13.51 13.97
N PRO A 60 24.69 -14.82 13.98
CA PRO A 60 24.62 -15.64 12.77
C PRO A 60 23.18 -15.87 12.32
N GLU A 61 22.96 -15.87 11.01
CA GLU A 61 21.73 -16.32 10.36
C GLU A 61 21.71 -17.85 10.33
N GLN A 62 20.67 -18.45 10.93
CA GLN A 62 20.50 -19.90 10.94
C GLN A 62 20.27 -20.42 9.51
N GLY A 63 21.06 -21.42 9.09
CA GLY A 63 20.89 -22.14 7.84
C GLY A 63 21.70 -21.62 6.64
N THR A 64 22.15 -20.36 6.66
CA THR A 64 22.96 -19.77 5.57
C THR A 64 24.42 -19.55 5.95
N GLY A 65 24.71 -19.41 7.26
CA GLY A 65 26.03 -19.01 7.74
C GLY A 65 26.33 -17.52 7.55
N ASN A 66 25.37 -16.73 7.08
CA ASN A 66 25.50 -15.28 7.00
C ASN A 66 25.49 -14.63 8.39
N VAL A 67 25.90 -13.36 8.45
CA VAL A 67 25.75 -12.52 9.64
C VAL A 67 24.50 -11.65 9.49
N VAL A 68 23.64 -11.64 10.50
CA VAL A 68 22.50 -10.73 10.62
C VAL A 68 22.98 -9.39 11.17
N LEU A 69 22.61 -8.32 10.48
CA LEU A 69 23.06 -6.96 10.78
C LEU A 69 21.86 -6.03 10.99
N ALA A 70 21.99 -5.10 11.94
CA ALA A 70 21.12 -3.94 12.09
C ALA A 70 21.81 -2.70 11.50
N PRO A 71 21.34 -2.17 10.36
CA PRO A 71 21.94 -0.98 9.76
C PRO A 71 21.75 0.26 10.64
N VAL A 72 22.73 1.15 10.63
CA VAL A 72 22.64 2.47 11.26
C VAL A 72 22.61 3.54 10.17
N THR A 73 21.62 4.42 10.21
CA THR A 73 21.41 5.48 9.22
C THR A 73 21.43 6.86 9.84
N HIS A 74 21.97 7.85 9.14
CA HIS A 74 22.07 9.24 9.62
C HIS A 74 20.79 10.07 9.38
N GLY A 75 19.76 9.49 8.75
CA GLY A 75 18.55 10.23 8.34
C GLY A 75 17.23 9.61 8.80
N LYS A 76 16.18 10.45 8.85
CA LYS A 76 14.78 10.05 9.09
C LYS A 76 14.03 9.82 7.78
N ASP A 77 14.66 9.16 6.81
CA ASP A 77 13.97 8.84 5.56
C ASP A 77 13.01 7.67 5.82
N GLU A 78 11.70 7.94 5.78
CA GLU A 78 10.66 6.94 5.99
C GLU A 78 10.76 5.77 4.99
N ARG A 79 11.41 5.96 3.84
CA ARG A 79 11.69 4.88 2.86
C ARG A 79 12.65 3.83 3.43
N ASN A 80 13.48 4.19 4.41
CA ASN A 80 14.35 3.25 5.10
C ASN A 80 13.58 2.40 6.13
N GLY A 81 12.30 2.71 6.37
CA GLY A 81 11.43 1.97 7.25
C GLY A 81 11.64 2.25 8.74
N PRO A 82 11.03 1.42 9.61
CA PRO A 82 10.99 1.69 11.04
C PRO A 82 12.42 1.75 11.61
N SER A 83 12.63 2.69 12.53
CA SER A 83 13.94 2.92 13.12
C SER A 83 13.84 3.26 14.60
N MET A 84 14.80 2.77 15.38
CA MET A 84 15.02 3.18 16.75
C MET A 84 15.95 4.38 16.75
N GLN A 85 15.49 5.49 17.33
CA GLN A 85 16.24 6.75 17.36
C GLN A 85 17.43 6.67 18.31
N ASP A 86 18.37 7.60 18.13
CA ASP A 86 19.49 7.84 19.03
C ASP A 86 20.42 6.62 19.17
N ALA A 87 21.00 6.17 18.05
CA ALA A 87 21.98 5.09 18.03
C ALA A 87 23.18 5.35 18.96
N ASN A 88 23.48 6.63 19.26
CA ASN A 88 24.49 7.04 20.22
C ASN A 88 24.21 6.56 21.65
N LYS A 89 22.94 6.26 21.99
CA LYS A 89 22.56 5.63 23.26
C LYS A 89 22.90 4.14 23.32
N LEU A 90 23.25 3.53 22.19
CA LEU A 90 23.70 2.14 22.11
C LEU A 90 25.22 2.03 22.01
N HIS A 91 25.87 3.03 21.41
CA HIS A 91 27.33 3.12 21.30
C HIS A 91 27.70 4.59 21.04
N PRO A 92 28.65 5.20 21.77
CA PRO A 92 28.85 6.65 21.77
C PRO A 92 29.23 7.21 20.39
N ASP A 93 29.92 6.40 19.57
CA ASP A 93 30.35 6.81 18.24
C ASP A 93 29.33 6.54 17.12
N LEU A 94 28.21 5.86 17.42
CA LEU A 94 27.13 5.68 16.45
C LEU A 94 26.28 6.95 16.37
N LYS A 95 26.19 7.55 15.19
CA LYS A 95 25.32 8.70 14.92
C LYS A 95 24.10 8.27 14.10
N GLY A 96 22.94 8.84 14.43
CA GLY A 96 21.68 8.58 13.72
C GLY A 96 20.79 7.54 14.39
N ASN A 97 20.16 6.68 13.58
CA ASN A 97 19.10 5.75 13.98
C ASN A 97 19.44 4.32 13.59
N VAL A 98 19.01 3.34 14.38
CA VAL A 98 19.12 1.92 14.04
C VAL A 98 17.88 1.50 13.26
N LEU A 99 18.05 0.97 12.05
CA LEU A 99 16.95 0.42 11.27
C LEU A 99 16.45 -0.88 11.90
N LEU A 100 15.13 -1.00 12.01
CA LEU A 100 14.45 -2.10 12.69
C LEU A 100 14.06 -3.24 11.75
N HIS A 101 14.32 -3.10 10.46
CA HIS A 101 14.51 -4.25 9.58
C HIS A 101 15.93 -4.79 9.74
N HIS A 102 16.22 -5.99 9.23
CA HIS A 102 17.59 -6.49 9.16
C HIS A 102 18.03 -6.78 7.72
N VAL A 103 19.34 -6.85 7.58
CA VAL A 103 20.05 -7.25 6.37
C VAL A 103 20.99 -8.37 6.74
N THR A 104 21.39 -9.19 5.77
CA THR A 104 22.35 -10.27 6.00
C THR A 104 23.59 -10.07 5.16
N ALA A 105 24.75 -10.50 5.63
CA ALA A 105 26.00 -10.38 4.88
C ALA A 105 26.78 -11.69 4.95
N ASN A 106 27.44 -12.06 3.85
CA ASN A 106 28.43 -13.12 3.91
C ASN A 106 29.59 -12.64 4.80
N PRO A 107 30.02 -13.42 5.82
CA PRO A 107 31.15 -13.06 6.67
C PRO A 107 32.40 -12.65 5.89
N ALA A 108 32.66 -13.26 4.74
CA ALA A 108 33.82 -12.96 3.89
C ALA A 108 33.77 -11.57 3.23
N ASN A 109 32.58 -10.94 3.18
CA ASN A 109 32.38 -9.61 2.60
C ASN A 109 32.39 -8.49 3.66
N ILE A 110 32.56 -8.85 4.94
CA ILE A 110 32.69 -7.90 6.03
C ILE A 110 34.20 -7.69 6.26
N PRO A 111 34.68 -6.43 6.29
CA PRO A 111 36.10 -6.15 6.47
C PRO A 111 36.66 -6.81 7.74
N ASP A 112 37.89 -7.35 7.64
CA ASP A 112 38.62 -7.96 8.77
C ASP A 112 38.85 -6.96 9.93
N HIS A 113 38.80 -5.66 9.63
CA HIS A 113 38.86 -4.60 10.62
C HIS A 113 37.45 -4.06 10.90
N PRO A 114 36.82 -4.47 12.02
CA PRO A 114 35.54 -3.92 12.43
C PRO A 114 35.66 -2.44 12.76
N ALA A 115 34.53 -1.73 12.71
CA ALA A 115 34.52 -0.32 13.06
C ALA A 115 34.76 -0.12 14.55
N TYR A 116 35.30 1.05 14.91
CA TYR A 116 35.61 1.40 16.30
C TYR A 116 36.44 0.31 17.00
N ASN A 117 37.43 -0.26 16.29
CA ASN A 117 38.29 -1.34 16.80
C ASN A 117 37.55 -2.60 17.28
N GLY A 118 36.31 -2.80 16.86
CA GLY A 118 35.48 -3.93 17.31
C GLY A 118 34.75 -3.66 18.62
N ASP A 119 34.69 -2.40 19.05
CA ASP A 119 33.89 -1.98 20.19
C ASP A 119 32.45 -2.43 20.02
N ARG A 120 31.85 -2.76 21.17
CA ARG A 120 30.51 -3.33 21.24
C ARG A 120 29.54 -2.30 21.75
N VAL A 121 28.29 -2.42 21.30
CA VAL A 121 27.17 -1.72 21.90
C VAL A 121 27.07 -2.03 23.41
N TYR A 122 26.49 -1.10 24.17
CA TYR A 122 26.33 -1.24 25.61
C TYR A 122 25.56 -2.52 26.01
N PRO A 123 25.81 -3.08 27.20
CA PRO A 123 25.06 -4.23 27.71
C PRO A 123 23.54 -4.04 27.62
N GLY A 124 22.84 -5.05 27.11
CA GLY A 124 21.39 -5.02 26.90
C GLY A 124 20.91 -4.28 25.64
N ALA A 125 21.79 -3.63 24.87
CA ALA A 125 21.41 -2.98 23.62
C ALA A 125 20.89 -3.97 22.57
N LEU A 126 21.47 -5.18 22.47
CA LEU A 126 20.98 -6.22 21.55
C LEU A 126 19.54 -6.63 21.84
N ALA A 127 19.22 -6.91 23.11
CA ALA A 127 17.86 -7.26 23.52
C ALA A 127 16.87 -6.11 23.24
N LYS A 128 17.28 -4.85 23.42
CA LYS A 128 16.48 -3.68 23.06
C LYS A 128 16.23 -3.61 21.55
N ILE A 129 17.26 -3.84 20.74
CA ILE A 129 17.14 -3.87 19.28
C ILE A 129 16.19 -4.99 18.88
N ASP A 130 16.40 -6.22 19.34
CA ASP A 130 15.57 -7.37 18.95
C ASP A 130 14.10 -7.17 19.31
N ASN A 131 13.81 -6.70 20.53
CA ASN A 131 12.44 -6.37 20.94
C ASN A 131 11.84 -5.27 20.03
N ALA A 132 12.58 -4.20 19.76
CA ALA A 132 12.13 -3.13 18.88
C ALA A 132 11.91 -3.62 17.44
N LYS A 133 12.70 -4.58 16.95
CA LYS A 133 12.51 -5.19 15.61
C LYS A 133 11.24 -6.04 15.55
N ILE A 134 10.98 -6.83 16.59
CA ILE A 134 9.77 -7.63 16.69
C ILE A 134 8.54 -6.72 16.75
N ASP A 135 8.58 -5.68 17.57
CA ASP A 135 7.46 -4.73 17.69
C ASP A 135 7.26 -3.95 16.39
N ALA A 136 8.33 -3.49 15.74
CA ALA A 136 8.23 -2.87 14.42
C ALA A 136 7.64 -3.80 13.35
N ALA A 137 7.96 -5.09 13.38
CA ALA A 137 7.36 -6.06 12.47
C ALA A 137 5.85 -6.18 12.70
N LYS A 138 5.41 -6.25 13.97
CA LYS A 138 3.98 -6.24 14.34
C LYS A 138 3.29 -4.97 13.85
N ASP A 139 3.88 -3.81 14.13
CA ASP A 139 3.30 -2.52 13.79
C ASP A 139 3.12 -2.35 12.28
N VAL A 140 4.11 -2.74 11.47
CA VAL A 140 4.02 -2.65 10.01
C VAL A 140 2.89 -3.51 9.45
N HIS A 141 2.70 -4.71 9.98
CA HIS A 141 1.57 -5.58 9.59
C HIS A 141 0.22 -5.04 10.10
N LEU A 142 0.16 -4.48 11.30
CA LEU A 142 -1.06 -3.85 11.83
C LEU A 142 -1.47 -2.61 11.01
N ASP A 143 -0.51 -1.83 10.56
CA ASP A 143 -0.70 -0.71 9.64
C ASP A 143 -1.29 -1.14 8.30
N ALA A 144 -0.72 -2.18 7.68
CA ALA A 144 -1.23 -2.74 6.44
C ALA A 144 -2.65 -3.32 6.62
N LYS A 145 -2.89 -4.04 7.72
CA LYS A 145 -4.21 -4.53 8.12
C LYS A 145 -5.23 -3.40 8.22
N ASN A 146 -4.88 -2.29 8.87
CA ASN A 146 -5.76 -1.13 8.98
C ASN A 146 -6.08 -0.52 7.61
N ALA A 147 -5.07 -0.33 6.76
CA ALA A 147 -5.26 0.20 5.40
C ALA A 147 -6.18 -0.70 4.55
N HIS A 148 -6.07 -2.02 4.67
CA HIS A 148 -6.98 -2.95 4.00
C HIS A 148 -8.41 -2.91 4.55
N ASN A 149 -8.59 -2.79 5.87
CA ASN A 149 -9.93 -2.59 6.44
C ASN A 149 -10.57 -1.28 5.94
N ASP A 150 -9.80 -0.21 5.84
CA ASP A 150 -10.27 1.07 5.31
C ASP A 150 -10.64 0.96 3.83
N ALA A 151 -9.83 0.25 3.03
CA ALA A 151 -10.14 -0.07 1.64
C ALA A 151 -11.45 -0.87 1.52
N ALA A 152 -11.64 -1.91 2.34
CA ALA A 152 -12.88 -2.68 2.35
C ALA A 152 -14.11 -1.81 2.66
N ASN A 153 -14.00 -0.93 3.66
CA ASN A 153 -15.07 0.00 4.02
C ASN A 153 -15.38 1.02 2.91
N ALA A 154 -14.35 1.51 2.21
CA ALA A 154 -14.50 2.41 1.08
C ALA A 154 -15.24 1.73 -0.09
N HIS A 155 -14.87 0.49 -0.40
CA HIS A 155 -15.53 -0.32 -1.44
C HIS A 155 -16.99 -0.67 -1.08
N ASP A 156 -17.28 -1.07 0.15
CA ASP A 156 -18.67 -1.26 0.61
C ASP A 156 -19.51 0.01 0.46
N SER A 157 -18.92 1.17 0.75
CA SER A 157 -19.57 2.46 0.60
C SER A 157 -19.83 2.81 -0.87
N ALA A 158 -18.88 2.49 -1.76
CA ALA A 158 -19.05 2.63 -3.21
C ALA A 158 -20.14 1.70 -3.75
N ALA A 159 -20.15 0.44 -3.31
CA ALA A 159 -21.17 -0.53 -3.68
C ALA A 159 -22.59 -0.04 -3.31
N LYS A 160 -22.75 0.42 -2.06
CA LYS A 160 -24.03 1.01 -1.59
C LYS A 160 -24.43 2.24 -2.39
N ALA A 161 -23.47 3.07 -2.81
CA ALA A 161 -23.76 4.23 -3.66
C ALA A 161 -24.29 3.79 -5.04
N HIS A 162 -23.66 2.80 -5.65
CA HIS A 162 -24.12 2.23 -6.92
C HIS A 162 -25.49 1.56 -6.82
N ASP A 163 -25.77 0.77 -5.77
CA ASP A 163 -27.10 0.17 -5.59
C ASP A 163 -28.20 1.23 -5.49
N ARG A 164 -27.94 2.31 -4.74
CA ARG A 164 -28.90 3.42 -4.59
C ARG A 164 -29.14 4.12 -5.93
N THR A 165 -28.08 4.36 -6.70
CA THR A 165 -28.19 4.96 -8.03
C THR A 165 -28.94 4.05 -9.00
N ALA A 166 -28.66 2.73 -8.98
CA ALA A 166 -29.40 1.73 -9.75
C ALA A 166 -30.89 1.71 -9.39
N ALA A 167 -31.23 1.76 -8.09
CA ALA A 167 -32.62 1.83 -7.63
C ALA A 167 -33.33 3.10 -8.10
N THR A 168 -32.61 4.23 -8.13
CA THR A 168 -33.15 5.50 -8.65
C THR A 168 -33.41 5.40 -10.15
N TYR A 169 -32.52 4.75 -10.91
CA TYR A 169 -32.71 4.54 -12.35
C TYR A 169 -33.97 3.74 -12.71
N LYS A 170 -34.42 2.79 -11.87
CA LYS A 170 -35.60 1.96 -12.14
C LYS A 170 -36.89 2.76 -12.39
N GLY A 171 -36.94 4.02 -11.96
CA GLY A 171 -38.07 4.93 -12.20
C GLY A 171 -38.10 5.55 -13.61
N PHE A 172 -37.06 5.37 -14.43
CA PHE A 172 -36.94 6.00 -15.75
C PHE A 172 -37.07 4.98 -16.87
N THR A 173 -37.74 5.36 -17.97
CA THR A 173 -37.82 4.59 -19.22
C THR A 173 -36.43 4.35 -19.81
N ASP A 174 -36.23 3.19 -20.43
CA ASP A 174 -34.98 2.77 -21.10
C ASP A 174 -33.72 2.70 -20.22
N SER A 175 -33.90 2.65 -18.89
CA SER A 175 -32.79 2.62 -17.91
C SER A 175 -32.18 1.24 -17.64
N LYS A 176 -32.73 0.15 -18.21
CA LYS A 176 -32.35 -1.24 -17.88
C LYS A 176 -30.85 -1.50 -17.97
N ALA A 177 -30.19 -0.98 -18.99
CA ALA A 177 -28.75 -1.13 -19.18
C ALA A 177 -27.94 -0.44 -18.07
N LEU A 178 -28.33 0.78 -17.67
CA LEU A 178 -27.67 1.56 -16.62
C LEU A 178 -27.88 0.96 -15.23
N VAL A 179 -29.10 0.44 -14.97
CA VAL A 179 -29.40 -0.31 -13.75
C VAL A 179 -28.49 -1.52 -13.62
N LYS A 180 -28.35 -2.30 -14.71
CA LYS A 180 -27.46 -3.46 -14.75
C LYS A 180 -25.99 -3.06 -14.55
N ASP A 181 -25.54 -2.00 -15.22
CA ASP A 181 -24.17 -1.51 -15.13
C ASP A 181 -23.82 -1.11 -13.69
N HIS A 182 -24.68 -0.34 -13.02
CA HIS A 182 -24.50 0.01 -11.62
C HIS A 182 -24.56 -1.20 -10.68
N HIS A 183 -25.44 -2.18 -10.91
CA HIS A 183 -25.48 -3.38 -10.08
C HIS A 183 -24.22 -4.24 -10.25
N ASN A 184 -23.70 -4.37 -11.47
CA ASN A 184 -22.43 -5.04 -11.73
C ASN A 184 -21.29 -4.34 -10.97
N GLN A 185 -21.18 -3.02 -11.11
CA GLN A 185 -20.17 -2.23 -10.39
C GLN A 185 -20.31 -2.35 -8.87
N ALA A 186 -21.54 -2.41 -8.34
CA ALA A 186 -21.77 -2.64 -6.92
C ALA A 186 -21.31 -4.04 -6.49
N LYS A 187 -21.53 -5.06 -7.31
CA LYS A 187 -21.04 -6.42 -7.06
C LYS A 187 -19.51 -6.47 -7.06
N ASP A 188 -18.87 -5.85 -8.05
CA ASP A 188 -17.41 -5.83 -8.15
C ASP A 188 -16.77 -5.14 -6.95
N HIS A 189 -17.34 -4.04 -6.47
CA HIS A 189 -16.87 -3.41 -5.23
C HIS A 189 -17.08 -4.27 -3.99
N ARG A 190 -18.16 -5.05 -3.88
CA ARG A 190 -18.32 -5.99 -2.76
C ARG A 190 -17.26 -7.09 -2.79
N ASN A 191 -16.95 -7.62 -3.97
CA ASN A 191 -15.88 -8.60 -4.13
C ASN A 191 -14.52 -8.02 -3.70
N GLN A 192 -14.20 -6.79 -4.15
CA GLN A 192 -12.98 -6.09 -3.73
C GLN A 192 -12.94 -5.82 -2.22
N ALA A 193 -14.08 -5.52 -1.61
CA ALA A 193 -14.18 -5.37 -0.16
C ALA A 193 -13.88 -6.68 0.59
N GLU A 194 -14.35 -7.81 0.07
CA GLU A 194 -14.04 -9.14 0.59
C GLU A 194 -12.56 -9.49 0.44
N ASP A 195 -11.96 -9.24 -0.73
CA ASP A 195 -10.53 -9.44 -0.97
C ASP A 195 -9.67 -8.65 0.02
N HIS A 196 -10.03 -7.39 0.27
CA HIS A 196 -9.33 -6.58 1.26
C HIS A 196 -9.54 -7.06 2.70
N ARG A 197 -10.72 -7.59 3.07
CA ARG A 197 -10.91 -8.21 4.39
C ARG A 197 -10.04 -9.45 4.56
N ASN A 198 -9.91 -10.26 3.52
CA ASN A 198 -9.05 -11.44 3.53
C ASN A 198 -7.58 -11.04 3.66
N ALA A 199 -7.13 -10.02 2.93
CA ALA A 199 -5.78 -9.46 3.07
C ALA A 199 -5.53 -8.88 4.48
N ALA A 200 -6.50 -8.14 5.03
CA ALA A 200 -6.42 -7.65 6.40
C ALA A 200 -6.31 -8.80 7.42
N ALA A 201 -7.09 -9.87 7.25
CA ALA A 201 -7.00 -11.07 8.10
C ALA A 201 -5.61 -11.72 8.01
N GLY A 202 -5.03 -11.81 6.80
CA GLY A 202 -3.65 -12.27 6.58
C GLY A 202 -2.64 -11.45 7.37
N HIS A 203 -2.63 -10.12 7.19
CA HIS A 203 -1.71 -9.25 7.95
C HIS A 203 -1.95 -9.26 9.46
N ARG A 204 -3.19 -9.45 9.92
CA ARG A 204 -3.47 -9.64 11.36
C ARG A 204 -2.81 -10.90 11.87
N GLN A 205 -2.83 -11.98 11.09
CA GLN A 205 -2.20 -13.23 11.46
C GLN A 205 -0.67 -13.09 11.46
N ASP A 206 -0.10 -12.48 10.42
CA ASP A 206 1.33 -12.18 10.36
C ASP A 206 1.80 -11.34 11.56
N ALA A 207 1.02 -10.34 11.97
CA ALA A 207 1.33 -9.53 13.16
C ALA A 207 1.30 -10.35 14.47
N LYS A 208 0.40 -11.34 14.58
CA LYS A 208 0.38 -12.22 15.77
C LYS A 208 1.56 -13.17 15.78
N ASP A 209 1.94 -13.67 14.61
CA ASP A 209 3.00 -14.66 14.44
C ASP A 209 4.39 -14.02 14.39
N ALA A 210 4.47 -12.68 14.30
CA ALA A 210 5.70 -11.91 14.36
C ALA A 210 6.41 -12.09 15.72
N ASN A 211 7.24 -13.12 15.77
CA ASN A 211 8.13 -13.47 16.88
C ASN A 211 9.62 -13.37 16.49
N LYS A 212 9.90 -12.92 15.27
CA LYS A 212 11.24 -12.73 14.72
C LYS A 212 11.34 -11.40 13.98
N PRO A 213 12.53 -10.79 13.91
CA PRO A 213 12.77 -9.61 13.09
C PRO A 213 12.42 -9.83 11.61
N ILE A 214 11.82 -8.81 10.99
CA ILE A 214 11.52 -8.82 9.56
C ILE A 214 12.77 -8.46 8.74
N THR A 215 13.02 -9.17 7.64
CA THR A 215 14.03 -8.78 6.64
C THR A 215 13.54 -7.54 5.89
N TYR A 216 14.42 -6.73 5.34
CA TYR A 216 13.98 -5.58 4.53
C TYR A 216 13.10 -5.97 3.31
N PRO A 217 13.41 -7.04 2.52
CA PRO A 217 12.51 -7.46 1.44
C PRO A 217 11.09 -7.81 1.91
N GLN A 218 10.95 -8.41 3.09
CA GLN A 218 9.64 -8.66 3.69
C GLN A 218 8.95 -7.35 4.11
N TYR A 219 9.66 -6.44 4.79
CA TYR A 219 9.15 -5.12 5.14
C TYR A 219 8.60 -4.37 3.92
N LYS A 220 9.38 -4.37 2.82
CA LYS A 220 9.00 -3.72 1.57
C LYS A 220 7.72 -4.29 0.97
N LYS A 221 7.54 -5.61 0.99
CA LYS A 221 6.28 -6.25 0.54
C LYS A 221 5.07 -5.78 1.34
N VAL A 222 5.19 -5.67 2.67
CA VAL A 222 4.08 -5.22 3.53
C VAL A 222 3.77 -3.74 3.27
N LEU A 223 4.80 -2.90 3.10
CA LEU A 223 4.63 -1.50 2.75
C LEU A 223 3.96 -1.31 1.38
N ASP A 224 4.36 -2.10 0.39
CA ASP A 224 3.75 -2.04 -0.94
C ASP A 224 2.28 -2.52 -0.89
N SER A 225 1.97 -3.52 -0.07
CA SER A 225 0.59 -3.96 0.21
C SER A 225 -0.26 -2.85 0.82
N LYS A 226 0.26 -2.16 1.86
CA LYS A 226 -0.38 -0.98 2.48
C LYS A 226 -0.63 0.13 1.45
N ASN A 227 0.36 0.41 0.59
CA ASN A 227 0.26 1.46 -0.42
C ASN A 227 -0.77 1.11 -1.51
N ALA A 228 -0.82 -0.16 -1.93
CA ALA A 228 -1.84 -0.66 -2.86
C ALA A 228 -3.25 -0.53 -2.26
N ALA A 229 -3.44 -0.89 -0.99
CA ALA A 229 -4.71 -0.69 -0.29
C ALA A 229 -5.10 0.81 -0.24
N SER A 230 -4.14 1.69 0.05
CA SER A 230 -4.36 3.14 0.09
C SER A 230 -4.74 3.71 -1.28
N GLN A 231 -4.17 3.19 -2.37
CA GLN A 231 -4.57 3.55 -3.73
C GLN A 231 -5.98 3.03 -4.05
N SER A 232 -6.30 1.82 -3.61
CA SER A 232 -7.63 1.21 -3.77
C SER A 232 -8.72 2.05 -3.09
N ILE A 233 -8.46 2.58 -1.88
CA ILE A 233 -9.36 3.54 -1.20
C ILE A 233 -9.70 4.70 -2.13
N ARG A 234 -8.69 5.38 -2.71
CA ARG A 234 -8.92 6.54 -3.58
C ARG A 234 -9.78 6.19 -4.80
N GLN A 235 -9.57 5.00 -5.39
CA GLN A 235 -10.36 4.52 -6.52
C GLN A 235 -11.82 4.25 -6.12
N ALA A 236 -12.03 3.59 -4.98
CA ALA A 236 -13.35 3.34 -4.42
C ALA A 236 -14.10 4.66 -4.12
N GLU A 237 -13.40 5.66 -3.57
CA GLU A 237 -13.98 6.96 -3.27
C GLU A 237 -14.36 7.75 -4.52
N ALA A 238 -13.49 7.78 -5.53
CA ALA A 238 -13.82 8.39 -6.81
C ALA A 238 -15.05 7.72 -7.47
N SER A 239 -15.09 6.38 -7.43
CA SER A 239 -16.23 5.60 -7.93
C SER A 239 -17.54 5.94 -7.18
N LYS A 240 -17.48 5.96 -5.84
CA LYS A 240 -18.56 6.40 -4.95
C LYS A 240 -19.07 7.80 -5.30
N ASP A 241 -18.18 8.74 -5.57
CA ASP A 241 -18.56 10.12 -5.87
C ASP A 241 -19.23 10.27 -7.24
N HIS A 242 -18.78 9.53 -8.26
CA HIS A 242 -19.49 9.46 -9.54
C HIS A 242 -20.88 8.80 -9.40
N ALA A 243 -20.99 7.71 -8.64
CA ALA A 243 -22.29 7.10 -8.35
C ALA A 243 -23.24 8.09 -7.68
N LYS A 244 -22.75 8.86 -6.70
CA LYS A 244 -23.52 9.93 -6.04
C LYS A 244 -23.88 11.06 -7.00
N ALA A 245 -22.96 11.47 -7.89
CA ALA A 245 -23.24 12.50 -8.90
C ALA A 245 -24.39 12.09 -9.82
N ALA A 246 -24.32 10.87 -10.39
CA ALA A 246 -25.44 10.30 -11.15
C ALA A 246 -26.76 10.34 -10.35
N GLY A 247 -26.73 9.88 -9.09
CA GLY A 247 -27.91 9.90 -8.21
C GLY A 247 -28.48 11.30 -7.96
N GLU A 248 -27.64 12.33 -7.79
CA GLU A 248 -28.11 13.71 -7.62
C GLU A 248 -28.72 14.28 -8.91
N HIS A 249 -28.18 13.94 -10.08
CA HIS A 249 -28.80 14.29 -11.35
C HIS A 249 -30.20 13.66 -11.46
N LEU A 250 -30.36 12.38 -11.13
CA LEU A 250 -31.67 11.71 -11.17
C LEU A 250 -32.68 12.33 -10.20
N LYS A 251 -32.26 12.73 -8.99
CA LYS A 251 -33.13 13.49 -8.07
C LYS A 251 -33.56 14.84 -8.65
N ALA A 252 -32.69 15.50 -9.43
CA ALA A 252 -33.04 16.71 -10.14
C ALA A 252 -34.12 16.44 -11.20
N VAL A 253 -34.03 15.32 -11.91
CA VAL A 253 -35.06 14.88 -12.86
C VAL A 253 -36.42 14.76 -12.15
N ASP A 254 -36.49 14.07 -11.02
CA ASP A 254 -37.73 13.90 -10.25
C ASP A 254 -38.33 15.24 -9.81
N SER A 255 -37.47 16.13 -9.29
CA SER A 255 -37.88 17.46 -8.81
C SER A 255 -38.39 18.35 -9.95
N LEU A 256 -37.71 18.32 -11.10
CA LEU A 256 -38.10 19.06 -12.29
C LEU A 256 -39.40 18.53 -12.90
N ASN A 257 -39.58 17.21 -12.98
CA ASN A 257 -40.81 16.60 -13.46
C ASN A 257 -42.01 16.92 -12.56
N LYS A 258 -41.80 16.91 -11.23
CA LYS A 258 -42.83 17.34 -10.26
C LYS A 258 -43.22 18.80 -10.44
N ALA A 259 -42.24 19.70 -10.61
CA ALA A 259 -42.48 21.11 -10.88
C ALA A 259 -43.24 21.31 -12.21
N ALA A 260 -42.85 20.55 -13.26
CA ALA A 260 -43.49 20.61 -14.57
C ALA A 260 -44.97 20.25 -14.51
N GLY A 261 -45.35 19.26 -13.70
CA GLY A 261 -46.76 18.88 -13.49
C GLY A 261 -47.63 19.96 -12.83
N GLN A 262 -47.02 21.00 -12.26
CA GLN A 262 -47.73 22.12 -11.61
C GLN A 262 -47.64 23.43 -12.40
N ALA A 263 -46.80 23.48 -13.43
CA ALA A 263 -46.54 24.66 -14.22
C ALA A 263 -47.53 24.82 -15.39
N ASN A 264 -47.51 25.99 -16.04
CA ASN A 264 -48.21 26.17 -17.31
C ASN A 264 -47.49 25.41 -18.45
N LYS A 265 -48.15 25.27 -19.61
CA LYS A 265 -47.65 24.45 -20.72
C LYS A 265 -46.22 24.80 -21.17
N HIS A 266 -45.91 26.10 -21.31
CA HIS A 266 -44.58 26.53 -21.79
C HIS A 266 -43.49 26.28 -20.74
N GLU A 267 -43.76 26.59 -19.48
CA GLU A 267 -42.81 26.33 -18.38
C GLU A 267 -42.62 24.82 -18.15
N ALA A 268 -43.69 24.03 -18.22
CA ALA A 268 -43.62 22.57 -18.11
C ALA A 268 -42.71 21.96 -19.18
N GLN A 269 -42.80 22.41 -20.43
CA GLN A 269 -41.93 21.95 -21.51
C GLN A 269 -40.45 22.28 -21.26
N ASN A 270 -40.14 23.48 -20.75
CA ASN A 270 -38.77 23.85 -20.41
C ASN A 270 -38.21 23.00 -19.25
N LEU A 271 -39.01 22.76 -18.21
CA LEU A 271 -38.63 21.91 -17.08
C LEU A 271 -38.39 20.47 -17.52
N GLN A 272 -39.23 19.91 -18.40
CA GLN A 272 -39.04 18.59 -18.98
C GLN A 272 -37.79 18.49 -19.85
N HIS A 273 -37.50 19.50 -20.69
CA HIS A 273 -36.27 19.54 -21.45
C HIS A 273 -35.04 19.52 -20.53
N LYS A 274 -35.08 20.31 -19.45
CA LYS A 274 -34.01 20.32 -18.45
C LYS A 274 -33.90 18.97 -17.72
N ALA A 275 -35.01 18.33 -17.40
CA ALA A 275 -35.03 17.00 -16.81
C ALA A 275 -34.33 15.98 -17.75
N ALA A 276 -34.59 16.03 -19.05
CA ALA A 276 -33.90 15.20 -20.04
C ALA A 276 -32.38 15.46 -20.09
N GLN A 277 -31.93 16.72 -19.96
CA GLN A 277 -30.51 17.04 -19.84
C GLN A 277 -29.88 16.40 -18.59
N HIS A 278 -30.55 16.43 -17.43
CA HIS A 278 -30.04 15.78 -16.23
C HIS A 278 -29.95 14.25 -16.37
N ILE A 279 -30.82 13.60 -17.16
CA ILE A 279 -30.68 12.17 -17.49
C ILE A 279 -29.37 11.92 -18.26
N GLN A 280 -29.08 12.73 -19.28
CA GLN A 280 -27.84 12.61 -20.05
C GLN A 280 -26.59 12.86 -19.18
N GLU A 281 -26.64 13.85 -18.29
CA GLU A 281 -25.54 14.10 -17.34
C GLU A 281 -25.37 12.95 -16.33
N ALA A 282 -26.46 12.33 -15.87
CA ALA A 282 -26.38 11.14 -15.02
C ALA A 282 -25.71 9.96 -15.74
N GLN A 283 -25.98 9.80 -17.05
CA GLN A 283 -25.36 8.76 -17.89
C GLN A 283 -23.85 8.95 -18.05
N LYS A 284 -23.37 10.21 -18.11
CA LYS A 284 -21.92 10.50 -18.18
C LYS A 284 -21.16 10.04 -16.93
N HIS A 285 -21.86 9.84 -15.82
CA HIS A 285 -21.31 9.31 -14.57
C HIS A 285 -21.50 7.80 -14.40
N ALA A 286 -22.10 7.10 -15.36
CA ALA A 286 -22.23 5.66 -15.33
C ALA A 286 -20.86 4.96 -15.33
N PRO A 287 -20.74 3.76 -14.75
CA PRO A 287 -19.49 2.98 -14.75
C PRO A 287 -18.90 2.83 -16.15
N SER A 288 -19.74 2.47 -17.12
CA SER A 288 -19.43 2.31 -18.55
C SER A 288 -19.10 3.59 -19.32
N SER A 289 -19.28 4.77 -18.73
CA SER A 289 -18.99 6.03 -19.41
C SER A 289 -17.47 6.20 -19.65
N PRO A 290 -17.04 6.45 -20.90
CA PRO A 290 -15.63 6.59 -21.24
C PRO A 290 -15.03 7.92 -20.76
N VAL A 291 -15.86 8.95 -20.60
CA VAL A 291 -15.44 10.29 -20.16
C VAL A 291 -16.34 10.72 -19.00
N LYS A 292 -15.76 10.75 -17.80
CA LYS A 292 -16.46 11.13 -16.57
C LYS A 292 -16.18 12.59 -16.23
N PRO A 293 -17.20 13.44 -16.13
CA PRO A 293 -17.01 14.83 -15.70
C PRO A 293 -16.72 14.88 -14.19
N ASP A 294 -16.27 16.05 -13.72
CA ASP A 294 -16.01 16.29 -12.30
C ASP A 294 -17.28 16.04 -11.46
N ALA A 295 -17.22 15.06 -10.55
CA ALA A 295 -18.38 14.62 -9.77
C ALA A 295 -18.88 15.71 -8.82
N ASP A 296 -17.99 16.52 -8.25
CA ASP A 296 -18.33 17.55 -7.27
C ASP A 296 -19.05 18.73 -7.91
N LYS A 297 -18.53 19.21 -9.04
CA LYS A 297 -19.17 20.25 -9.84
C LYS A 297 -20.54 19.79 -10.33
N SER A 298 -20.64 18.54 -10.79
CA SER A 298 -21.88 17.96 -11.30
C SER A 298 -22.94 17.83 -10.20
N ARG A 299 -22.57 17.32 -9.01
CA ARG A 299 -23.47 17.31 -7.82
C ARG A 299 -23.94 18.71 -7.43
N LYS A 300 -23.04 19.69 -7.41
CA LYS A 300 -23.39 21.08 -7.06
C LYS A 300 -24.38 21.67 -8.08
N ALA A 301 -24.18 21.41 -9.37
CA ALA A 301 -25.10 21.83 -10.43
C ALA A 301 -26.48 21.19 -10.25
N ALA A 302 -26.55 19.86 -10.09
CA ALA A 302 -27.80 19.14 -9.87
C ALA A 302 -28.56 19.66 -8.64
N LYS A 303 -27.87 19.85 -7.51
CA LYS A 303 -28.48 20.41 -6.28
C LYS A 303 -28.99 21.84 -6.44
N LYS A 304 -28.32 22.67 -7.22
CA LYS A 304 -28.79 24.03 -7.52
C LYS A 304 -30.13 23.98 -8.26
N ASP A 305 -30.26 23.05 -9.20
CA ASP A 305 -31.46 22.91 -10.01
C ASP A 305 -32.62 22.24 -9.27
N ILE A 306 -32.34 21.29 -8.37
CA ILE A 306 -33.32 20.78 -7.39
C ILE A 306 -33.92 21.95 -6.60
N LYS A 307 -33.07 22.78 -5.97
CA LYS A 307 -33.54 23.93 -5.17
C LYS A 307 -34.37 24.93 -5.98
N LYS A 308 -34.04 25.11 -7.27
CA LYS A 308 -34.82 25.98 -8.16
C LYS A 308 -36.18 25.37 -8.47
N ALA A 309 -36.24 24.08 -8.78
CA ALA A 309 -37.48 23.36 -9.05
C ALA A 309 -38.43 23.36 -7.83
N ASP A 310 -37.88 23.15 -6.63
CA ASP A 310 -38.66 23.18 -5.38
C ASP A 310 -39.30 24.56 -5.14
N LYS A 311 -38.54 25.64 -5.35
CA LYS A 311 -39.06 27.02 -5.24
C LYS A 311 -40.17 27.31 -6.24
N SER A 312 -40.03 26.88 -7.49
CA SER A 312 -41.09 27.02 -8.50
C SER A 312 -42.35 26.28 -8.08
N THR A 313 -42.20 25.04 -7.59
CA THR A 313 -43.31 24.22 -7.08
C THR A 313 -44.06 24.92 -5.93
N GLU A 314 -43.34 25.51 -4.97
CA GLU A 314 -43.96 26.27 -3.86
C GLU A 314 -44.69 27.52 -4.33
N ALA A 315 -44.12 28.27 -5.28
CA ALA A 315 -44.74 29.46 -5.85
C ALA A 315 -46.04 29.12 -6.59
N SER A 316 -46.03 28.04 -7.40
CA SER A 316 -47.23 27.58 -8.11
C SER A 316 -48.34 27.12 -7.18
N LYS A 317 -48.01 26.56 -6.01
CA LYS A 317 -49.02 26.23 -4.98
C LYS A 317 -49.65 27.49 -4.37
N LYS A 318 -48.84 28.50 -4.04
CA LYS A 318 -49.34 29.77 -3.48
C LYS A 318 -50.26 30.53 -4.43
N ALA A 319 -50.01 30.46 -5.74
CA ALA A 319 -50.85 31.13 -6.74
C ALA A 319 -52.20 30.45 -7.01
N ARG A 320 -52.44 29.25 -6.46
CA ARG A 320 -53.69 28.48 -6.59
C ARG A 320 -54.62 28.62 -5.38
N HIS A 321 -54.17 29.31 -4.33
CA HIS A 321 -54.93 29.61 -3.11
C HIS A 321 -55.24 31.11 -3.06
#